data_AF-A0A952WW42-F1
#
_entry.id   AF-A0A952WW42-F1
#
_cell.length_a   1.000
_cell.length_b   1.000
_cell.length_c   1.000
_cell.angle_alpha   90.00
_cell.angle_beta   90.00
_cell.angle_gamma   90.00
#
_symmetry.space_group_name_H-M   'P 1'
#
loop_
_entity.id
_entity.type
_entity.pdbx_description
1 polymer ?
#
loop_
_entity_poly.entity_id
_entity_poly.type
_entity_poly.pdbx_seq_one_letter_code
_entity_poly.pdbx_strand_id
1 'polypeptide(L)'
;MSPVHQSSNASSPRPTPPRPTGHGPGGKILTREQLLALRDRARCEGRAVVHCHGCFDIVHPGHLRHLRHARSHGDLLLVSITGDAAMKKGTGRPLIPEELRAENLAALDCVDWVYIEQAATARELLEAVGPDVYVKGKEYELNNDPRFLAERAAVERHGGRVVFSSGDVVFSSTALIAALEQSVDPYHARLRQLLSLPELDGVELSRTVSRFRGKRVMVVGEVILDTYVLCDRPDVAGEAPVMTLRPLERRMYDGAAAILARHLAAMGACPVLVTALPRNDDGGQGAALRQRLLAEGVEVRSIEVDAAIPEKQRFLVGAQKVMKLDLLERLELDAAQQDALVGLAADTARELAVSPDGTRPGESGCHGAIIADFGLGLLPQGVISRLCPELRKHAHILAADVSGRRSNLRMMRDLDLVSPSESEVRQAYGLHDQSLPMVAWRLLAETRSRAALISLGADGVIAFDRLAAPVNQEAGFASHVRGEHVPALSGHAVDALGCGDSMLAAATLALCAGGNLLAAAFIGSVAAALQVQRLGNTVVSATDLRQGLARLHSAHLAFEPAEVIESRAAAGGPRRVAAGVGAGVGA
;
A
#
# COMPACT_ATOMS: atom_id res chain seq x y z
N MET A 1 -17.52 -63.03 -23.68
CA MET A 1 -16.71 -63.64 -22.62
C MET A 1 -15.46 -62.81 -22.47
N SER A 2 -15.06 -62.17 -21.37
CA SER A 2 -15.65 -61.70 -20.12
C SER A 2 -14.64 -60.63 -19.64
N PRO A 3 -15.06 -59.47 -19.09
CA PRO A 3 -14.12 -58.51 -18.54
C PRO A 3 -13.65 -58.95 -17.15
N VAL A 4 -12.36 -58.79 -16.87
CA VAL A 4 -11.73 -59.08 -15.59
C VAL A 4 -12.06 -57.93 -14.61
N HIS A 5 -12.89 -58.22 -13.61
CA HIS A 5 -13.10 -57.36 -12.46
C HIS A 5 -11.86 -57.35 -11.56
N GLN A 6 -11.22 -56.20 -11.39
CA GLN A 6 -10.40 -55.90 -10.21
C GLN A 6 -11.27 -55.17 -9.19
N SER A 7 -11.45 -55.79 -8.03
CA SER A 7 -12.19 -55.26 -6.89
C SER A 7 -11.40 -54.14 -6.19
N SER A 8 -11.94 -52.93 -6.22
CA SER A 8 -11.52 -51.82 -5.36
C SER A 8 -12.16 -51.97 -3.97
N ASN A 9 -11.34 -52.22 -2.95
CA ASN A 9 -11.80 -52.23 -1.56
C ASN A 9 -11.57 -50.83 -0.96
N ALA A 10 -12.48 -49.91 -1.24
CA ALA A 10 -12.52 -48.59 -0.61
C ALA A 10 -13.26 -48.69 0.72
N SER A 11 -12.52 -48.66 1.83
CA SER A 11 -13.06 -48.55 3.17
C SER A 11 -13.71 -47.17 3.35
N SER A 12 -15.03 -47.16 3.49
CA SER A 12 -15.83 -45.98 3.82
C SER A 12 -15.43 -45.38 5.19
N PRO A 13 -15.35 -44.04 5.35
CA PRO A 13 -15.11 -43.42 6.65
C PRO A 13 -16.26 -43.69 7.62
N ARG A 14 -15.94 -44.04 8.87
CA ARG A 14 -16.94 -44.25 9.94
C ARG A 14 -17.69 -42.94 10.22
N PRO A 15 -19.01 -42.98 10.47
CA PRO A 15 -19.78 -41.81 10.85
C PRO A 15 -19.37 -41.32 12.25
N THR A 16 -19.16 -40.01 12.39
CA THR A 16 -18.90 -39.32 13.65
C THR A 16 -20.16 -39.28 14.52
N PRO A 17 -20.08 -39.64 15.82
CA PRO A 17 -21.22 -39.52 16.72
C PRO A 17 -21.55 -38.05 17.05
N PRO A 18 -22.80 -37.72 17.40
CA PRO A 18 -23.23 -36.35 17.70
C PRO A 18 -22.64 -35.85 19.03
N ARG A 19 -22.29 -34.56 19.07
CA ARG A 19 -21.67 -33.87 20.23
C ARG A 19 -22.66 -33.72 21.39
N PRO A 20 -22.20 -33.82 22.66
CA PRO A 20 -22.96 -33.25 23.78
C PRO A 20 -23.02 -31.73 23.61
N THR A 21 -24.23 -31.22 23.47
CA THR A 21 -24.53 -29.80 23.30
C THR A 21 -24.34 -29.04 24.61
N GLY A 22 -23.57 -27.97 24.54
CA GLY A 22 -23.59 -26.86 25.50
C GLY A 22 -22.38 -26.82 26.40
N HIS A 23 -21.35 -26.08 26.01
CA HIS A 23 -20.50 -25.22 26.84
C HIS A 23 -19.87 -24.20 25.86
N GLY A 24 -19.85 -22.91 26.22
CA GLY A 24 -19.15 -21.87 25.44
C GLY A 24 -17.64 -22.13 25.33
N PRO A 25 -16.87 -21.27 24.65
CA PRO A 25 -15.42 -21.47 24.47
C PRO A 25 -14.66 -21.73 25.79
N GLY A 26 -15.11 -21.19 26.93
CA GLY A 26 -14.53 -21.46 28.25
C GLY A 26 -14.65 -22.90 28.77
N GLY A 27 -15.50 -23.76 28.21
CA GLY A 27 -15.65 -25.15 28.67
C GLY A 27 -14.62 -26.14 28.11
N LYS A 28 -13.84 -25.76 27.09
CA LYS A 28 -12.79 -26.60 26.53
C LYS A 28 -11.41 -26.36 27.15
N ILE A 29 -11.24 -25.25 27.87
CA ILE A 29 -10.00 -24.90 28.56
C ILE A 29 -10.03 -25.60 29.92
N LEU A 30 -9.09 -26.51 30.17
CA LEU A 30 -9.11 -27.42 31.30
C LEU A 30 -7.98 -27.13 32.28
N THR A 31 -8.24 -27.39 33.57
CA THR A 31 -7.16 -27.57 34.56
C THR A 31 -6.51 -28.94 34.40
N ARG A 32 -5.32 -29.12 34.97
CA ARG A 32 -4.58 -30.40 34.88
C ARG A 32 -5.40 -31.58 35.44
N GLU A 33 -6.05 -31.38 36.58
CA GLU A 33 -6.89 -32.40 37.22
C GLU A 33 -8.09 -32.79 36.34
N GLN A 34 -8.76 -31.80 35.75
CA GLN A 34 -9.88 -32.02 34.83
C GLN A 34 -9.44 -32.77 33.57
N LEU A 35 -8.30 -32.39 33.00
CA LEU A 35 -7.73 -33.03 31.81
C LEU A 35 -7.44 -34.52 32.06
N LEU A 36 -6.81 -34.85 33.19
CA LEU A 36 -6.47 -36.24 33.53
C LEU A 36 -7.73 -37.07 33.78
N ALA A 37 -8.71 -36.53 34.51
CA ALA A 37 -9.99 -37.20 34.72
C ALA A 37 -10.74 -37.47 33.40
N LEU A 38 -10.74 -36.50 32.47
CA LEU A 38 -11.34 -36.66 31.15
C LEU A 38 -10.56 -37.66 30.27
N ARG A 39 -9.24 -37.71 30.39
CA ARG A 39 -8.40 -38.72 29.71
C ARG A 39 -8.69 -40.12 30.22
N ASP A 40 -8.77 -40.33 31.54
CA ASP A 40 -9.08 -41.64 32.13
C ASP A 40 -10.46 -42.12 31.70
N ARG A 41 -11.44 -41.21 31.66
CA ARG A 41 -12.76 -41.51 31.13
C ARG A 41 -12.72 -41.89 29.65
N ALA A 42 -12.02 -41.12 28.82
CA ALA A 42 -11.87 -41.44 27.40
C ALA A 42 -11.20 -42.80 27.17
N ARG A 43 -10.23 -43.16 28.03
CA ARG A 43 -9.57 -44.48 28.00
C ARG A 43 -10.54 -45.59 28.38
N CYS A 44 -11.38 -45.40 29.40
CA CYS A 44 -12.44 -46.36 29.75
C CYS A 44 -13.50 -46.52 28.64
N GLU A 45 -13.78 -45.45 27.91
CA GLU A 45 -14.70 -45.42 26.77
C GLU A 45 -14.04 -45.95 25.46
N GLY A 46 -12.76 -46.31 25.49
CA GLY A 46 -12.03 -46.81 24.32
C GLY A 46 -11.79 -45.76 23.22
N ARG A 47 -11.85 -44.46 23.56
CA ARG A 47 -11.68 -43.34 22.61
C ARG A 47 -10.21 -42.96 22.48
N ALA A 48 -9.72 -42.89 21.25
CA ALA A 48 -8.34 -42.50 20.96
C ALA A 48 -8.14 -40.98 21.16
N VAL A 49 -7.20 -40.58 22.01
CA VAL A 49 -6.84 -39.18 22.24
C VAL A 49 -5.58 -38.84 21.45
N VAL A 50 -5.72 -37.81 20.61
CA VAL A 50 -4.64 -37.19 19.86
C VAL A 50 -4.17 -35.94 20.58
N HIS A 51 -2.86 -35.72 20.62
CA HIS A 51 -2.27 -34.56 21.28
C HIS A 51 -1.39 -33.76 20.32
N CYS A 52 -1.61 -32.45 20.27
CA CYS A 52 -0.71 -31.46 19.66
C CYS A 52 -0.17 -30.51 20.73
N HIS A 53 1.14 -30.19 20.66
CA HIS A 53 1.76 -29.20 21.53
C HIS A 53 2.58 -28.18 20.75
N GLY A 54 2.40 -26.89 21.08
CA GLY A 54 3.13 -25.78 20.48
C GLY A 54 2.86 -24.43 21.16
N CYS A 55 3.45 -23.36 20.63
CA CYS A 55 3.21 -22.00 21.14
C CYS A 55 1.87 -21.43 20.64
N PHE A 56 1.51 -21.68 19.38
CA PHE A 56 0.29 -21.12 18.76
C PHE A 56 0.13 -19.60 18.96
N ASP A 57 1.25 -18.87 18.88
CA ASP A 57 1.35 -17.42 19.09
C ASP A 57 0.30 -16.66 18.28
N ILE A 58 0.31 -16.87 16.96
CA ILE A 58 -0.75 -16.40 16.04
C ILE A 58 -1.30 -17.61 15.29
N VAL A 59 -2.60 -17.85 15.37
CA VAL A 59 -3.28 -18.93 14.62
C VAL A 59 -3.49 -18.49 13.17
N HIS A 60 -3.03 -19.29 12.21
CA HIS A 60 -3.13 -19.03 10.78
C HIS A 60 -3.58 -20.31 10.03
N PRO A 61 -3.89 -20.27 8.73
CA PRO A 61 -4.43 -21.42 8.01
C PRO A 61 -3.58 -22.70 8.06
N GLY A 62 -2.26 -22.59 8.27
CA GLY A 62 -1.36 -23.72 8.48
C GLY A 62 -1.68 -24.48 9.78
N HIS A 63 -1.87 -23.77 10.90
CA HIS A 63 -2.32 -24.38 12.16
C HIS A 63 -3.68 -25.07 12.01
N LEU A 64 -4.62 -24.45 11.29
CA LEU A 64 -5.93 -25.08 11.06
C LEU A 64 -5.81 -26.39 10.28
N ARG A 65 -4.99 -26.45 9.23
CA ARG A 65 -4.72 -27.68 8.48
C ARG A 65 -4.05 -28.74 9.36
N HIS A 66 -3.04 -28.34 10.13
CA HIS A 66 -2.33 -29.22 11.05
C HIS A 66 -3.26 -29.83 12.12
N LEU A 67 -4.09 -29.02 12.78
CA LEU A 67 -5.02 -29.47 13.81
C LEU A 67 -6.14 -30.35 13.22
N ARG A 68 -6.66 -30.03 12.02
CA ARG A 68 -7.62 -30.89 11.33
C ARG A 68 -7.02 -32.23 10.94
N HIS A 69 -5.76 -32.24 10.48
CA HIS A 69 -5.04 -33.47 10.22
C HIS A 69 -4.84 -34.28 11.51
N ALA A 70 -4.43 -33.64 12.60
CA ALA A 70 -4.29 -34.31 13.89
C ALA A 70 -5.61 -34.94 14.36
N ARG A 71 -6.72 -34.19 14.27
CA ARG A 71 -8.05 -34.71 14.63
C ARG A 71 -8.46 -35.94 13.82
N SER A 72 -7.91 -36.16 12.63
CA SER A 72 -8.21 -37.34 11.80
C SER A 72 -7.56 -38.65 12.30
N HIS A 73 -6.60 -38.57 13.22
CA HIS A 73 -5.89 -39.75 13.77
C HIS A 73 -6.48 -40.30 15.08
N GLY A 74 -7.60 -39.77 15.56
CA GLY A 74 -8.27 -40.26 16.76
C GLY A 74 -9.66 -39.65 16.97
N ASP A 75 -10.24 -39.86 18.14
CA ASP A 75 -11.62 -39.48 18.49
C ASP A 75 -11.72 -38.16 19.26
N LEU A 76 -10.62 -37.72 19.86
CA LEU A 76 -10.51 -36.52 20.68
C LEU A 76 -9.19 -35.80 20.39
N LEU A 77 -9.22 -34.48 20.22
CA LEU A 77 -8.01 -33.67 20.06
C LEU A 77 -7.76 -32.80 21.29
N LEU A 78 -6.66 -33.08 21.98
CA LEU A 78 -6.02 -32.23 22.98
C LEU A 78 -5.01 -31.31 22.31
N VAL A 79 -5.16 -30.00 22.50
CA VAL A 79 -4.14 -29.01 22.12
C VAL A 79 -3.59 -28.34 23.37
N SER A 80 -2.32 -28.59 23.67
CA SER A 80 -1.65 -27.89 24.76
C SER A 80 -0.79 -26.75 24.24
N ILE A 81 -0.79 -25.62 24.94
CA ILE A 81 0.07 -24.47 24.65
C ILE A 81 1.13 -24.29 25.73
N THR A 82 2.32 -23.84 25.35
CA THR A 82 3.33 -23.42 26.34
C THR A 82 2.90 -22.08 26.97
N GLY A 83 2.92 -22.02 28.29
CA GLY A 83 2.60 -20.83 29.08
C GLY A 83 3.66 -19.73 28.96
N ASP A 84 3.26 -18.49 29.24
CA ASP A 84 4.05 -17.27 29.03
C ASP A 84 5.31 -17.28 29.91
N ALA A 85 5.21 -17.76 31.16
CA ALA A 85 6.32 -17.81 32.12
C ALA A 85 7.48 -18.74 31.67
N ALA A 86 7.19 -19.73 30.82
CA ALA A 86 8.16 -20.74 30.38
C ALA A 86 8.78 -20.45 29.00
N MET A 87 8.30 -19.40 28.32
CA MET A 87 8.72 -19.06 26.97
C MET A 87 9.89 -18.08 26.98
N LYS A 88 11.09 -18.57 26.62
CA LYS A 88 12.31 -17.75 26.43
C LYS A 88 12.71 -17.64 24.96
N LYS A 89 11.78 -17.28 24.07
CA LYS A 89 12.06 -17.11 22.63
C LYS A 89 12.18 -15.63 22.26
N GLY A 90 13.34 -15.03 22.52
CA GLY A 90 13.63 -13.65 22.14
C GLY A 90 12.96 -12.60 23.03
N THR A 91 13.32 -11.34 22.80
CA THR A 91 12.80 -10.17 23.55
C THR A 91 11.36 -9.88 23.12
N GLY A 92 10.38 -10.12 24.01
CA GLY A 92 8.98 -9.68 23.83
C GLY A 92 8.00 -10.70 23.24
N ARG A 93 8.27 -12.02 23.34
CA ARG A 93 7.37 -13.08 22.83
C ARG A 93 7.01 -14.11 23.90
N PRO A 94 5.80 -14.69 23.89
CA PRO A 94 4.73 -14.57 22.87
C PRO A 94 4.04 -13.18 22.83
N LEU A 95 3.46 -12.82 21.67
CA LEU A 95 2.78 -11.53 21.48
C LEU A 95 1.35 -11.55 22.04
N ILE A 96 0.70 -12.71 21.94
CA ILE A 96 -0.65 -12.92 22.45
C ILE A 96 -0.55 -13.65 23.81
N PRO A 97 -1.11 -13.07 24.89
CA PRO A 97 -1.15 -13.71 26.21
C PRO A 97 -1.72 -15.13 26.17
N GLU A 98 -1.24 -16.01 27.05
CA GLU A 98 -1.61 -17.43 27.09
C GLU A 98 -3.13 -17.68 27.16
N GLU A 99 -3.86 -16.82 27.87
CA GLU A 99 -5.32 -16.88 28.01
C GLU A 99 -6.03 -16.73 26.65
N LEU A 100 -5.66 -15.69 25.89
CA LEU A 100 -6.24 -15.42 24.57
C LEU A 100 -5.84 -16.48 23.54
N ARG A 101 -4.62 -17.04 23.64
CA ARG A 101 -4.20 -18.18 22.81
C ARG A 101 -5.05 -19.41 23.08
N ALA A 102 -5.32 -19.71 24.35
CA ALA A 102 -6.17 -20.83 24.74
C ALA A 102 -7.62 -20.64 24.26
N GLU A 103 -8.18 -19.45 24.40
CA GLU A 103 -9.52 -19.11 23.89
C GLU A 103 -9.63 -19.30 22.38
N ASN A 104 -8.64 -18.82 21.62
CA ASN A 104 -8.59 -18.98 20.16
C ASN A 104 -8.63 -20.44 19.74
N LEU A 105 -7.90 -21.31 20.44
CA LEU A 105 -7.88 -22.74 20.16
C LEU A 105 -9.19 -23.42 20.58
N ALA A 106 -9.75 -23.02 21.72
CA ALA A 106 -11.02 -23.54 22.21
C ALA A 106 -12.19 -23.23 21.27
N ALA A 107 -12.15 -22.09 20.57
CA ALA A 107 -13.12 -21.72 19.56
C ALA A 107 -13.10 -22.64 18.32
N LEU A 108 -12.03 -23.40 18.08
CA LEU A 108 -11.93 -24.28 16.91
C LEU A 108 -12.79 -25.53 17.08
N ASP A 109 -13.58 -25.83 16.04
CA ASP A 109 -14.43 -27.02 16.02
C ASP A 109 -13.68 -28.34 16.10
N CYS A 110 -12.46 -28.40 15.57
CA CYS A 110 -11.68 -29.64 15.59
C CYS A 110 -10.94 -29.89 16.91
N VAL A 111 -10.98 -28.94 17.85
CA VAL A 111 -10.32 -29.03 19.16
C VAL A 111 -11.35 -29.38 20.22
N ASP A 112 -11.09 -30.44 20.98
CA ASP A 112 -11.96 -30.93 22.04
C ASP A 112 -11.49 -30.38 23.40
N TRP A 113 -10.18 -30.38 23.66
CA TRP A 113 -9.58 -29.95 24.93
C TRP A 113 -8.39 -29.02 24.69
N VAL A 114 -8.26 -27.99 25.54
CA VAL A 114 -7.15 -27.03 25.56
C VAL A 114 -6.53 -27.00 26.96
N TYR A 115 -5.20 -27.03 27.03
CA TYR A 115 -4.47 -26.95 28.30
C TYR A 115 -3.25 -26.02 28.18
N ILE A 116 -3.01 -25.21 29.21
CA ILE A 116 -1.84 -24.33 29.28
C ILE A 116 -0.76 -25.05 30.12
N GLU A 117 0.32 -25.47 29.45
CA GLU A 117 1.46 -26.11 30.08
C GLU A 117 2.47 -25.06 30.55
N GLN A 118 2.62 -24.97 31.86
CA GLN A 118 3.51 -24.01 32.52
C GLN A 118 4.99 -24.44 32.46
N ALA A 119 5.29 -25.68 32.02
CA ALA A 119 6.63 -26.12 31.71
C ALA A 119 7.08 -25.73 30.29
N ALA A 120 8.39 -25.59 30.08
CA ALA A 120 8.97 -25.21 28.79
C ALA A 120 8.91 -26.32 27.72
N THR A 121 8.54 -27.54 28.09
CA THR A 121 8.43 -28.71 27.21
C THR A 121 7.18 -29.51 27.56
N ALA A 122 6.62 -30.22 26.58
CA ALA A 122 5.41 -31.03 26.81
C ALA A 122 5.67 -32.33 27.55
N ARG A 123 6.93 -32.66 27.87
CA ARG A 123 7.33 -33.98 28.37
C ARG A 123 6.50 -34.44 29.58
N GLU A 124 6.42 -33.61 30.61
CA GLU A 124 5.71 -33.95 31.85
C GLU A 124 4.21 -34.15 31.60
N LEU A 125 3.64 -33.37 30.68
CA LEU A 125 2.25 -33.54 30.24
C LEU A 125 2.04 -34.84 29.49
N LEU A 126 2.96 -35.19 28.59
CA LEU A 126 2.89 -36.41 27.79
C LEU A 126 3.01 -37.66 28.66
N GLU A 127 3.88 -37.65 29.67
CA GLU A 127 3.97 -38.73 30.66
C GLU A 127 2.67 -38.86 31.49
N ALA A 128 2.05 -37.74 31.86
CA ALA A 128 0.82 -37.76 32.65
C ALA A 128 -0.43 -38.17 31.83
N VAL A 129 -0.58 -37.64 30.62
CA VAL A 129 -1.75 -37.88 29.77
C VAL A 129 -1.65 -39.23 29.05
N GLY A 130 -0.43 -39.63 28.66
CA GLY A 130 -0.17 -40.83 27.86
C GLY A 130 -1.07 -40.89 26.62
N PRO A 131 -0.96 -39.95 25.65
CA PRO A 131 -1.82 -39.90 24.48
C PRO A 131 -1.58 -41.08 23.52
N ASP A 132 -2.61 -41.47 22.77
CA ASP A 132 -2.53 -42.58 21.82
C ASP A 132 -1.78 -42.16 20.55
N VAL A 133 -1.93 -40.89 20.16
CA VAL A 133 -1.21 -40.29 19.03
C VAL A 133 -0.69 -38.91 19.42
N TYR A 134 0.60 -38.67 19.20
CA TYR A 134 1.20 -37.33 19.31
C TYR A 134 1.56 -36.79 17.93
N VAL A 135 0.98 -35.65 17.55
CA VAL A 135 1.13 -35.09 16.20
C VAL A 135 2.05 -33.89 16.22
N LYS A 136 3.07 -33.92 15.35
CA LYS A 136 4.03 -32.82 15.14
C LYS A 136 4.10 -32.41 13.68
N GLY A 137 4.64 -31.21 13.43
CA GLY A 137 4.92 -30.74 12.08
C GLY A 137 5.98 -31.61 11.37
N LYS A 138 5.96 -31.64 10.05
CA LYS A 138 6.89 -32.45 9.23
C LYS A 138 8.36 -32.06 9.46
N GLU A 139 8.61 -30.82 9.84
CA GLU A 139 9.93 -30.30 10.20
C GLU A 139 10.57 -31.02 11.39
N TYR A 140 9.79 -31.77 12.18
CA TYR A 140 10.29 -32.58 13.29
C TYR A 140 10.68 -34.01 12.90
N GLU A 141 10.40 -34.45 11.67
CA GLU A 141 10.69 -35.82 11.19
C GLU A 141 12.20 -36.12 11.18
N LEU A 142 13.03 -35.12 10.90
CA LEU A 142 14.49 -35.20 10.86
C LEU A 142 15.17 -34.45 12.03
N ASN A 143 14.40 -34.06 13.05
CA ASN A 143 14.90 -33.20 14.14
C ASN A 143 15.57 -34.03 15.25
N ASN A 144 16.84 -33.71 15.55
CA ASN A 144 17.64 -34.36 16.59
C ASN A 144 17.66 -33.59 17.92
N ASP A 145 16.75 -32.63 18.15
CA ASP A 145 16.66 -31.88 19.40
C ASP A 145 16.43 -32.83 20.59
N PRO A 146 17.32 -32.84 21.62
CA PRO A 146 17.19 -33.69 22.79
C PRO A 146 15.84 -33.58 23.51
N ARG A 147 15.20 -32.40 23.44
CA ARG A 147 13.88 -32.16 24.04
C ARG A 147 12.78 -32.93 23.32
N PHE A 148 12.81 -32.93 21.98
CA PHE A 148 11.84 -33.67 21.17
C PHE A 148 12.04 -35.18 21.28
N LEU A 149 13.29 -35.65 21.34
CA LEU A 149 13.59 -37.07 21.58
C LEU A 149 13.02 -37.56 22.92
N ALA A 150 13.07 -36.71 23.96
CA ALA A 150 12.46 -37.02 25.25
C ALA A 150 10.92 -37.05 25.19
N GLU A 151 10.28 -36.14 24.44
CA GLU A 151 8.83 -36.17 24.21
C GLU A 151 8.39 -37.44 23.46
N ARG A 152 9.13 -37.84 22.41
CA ARG A 152 8.85 -39.07 21.67
C ARG A 152 8.94 -40.31 22.56
N ALA A 153 10.01 -40.40 23.34
CA ALA A 153 10.20 -41.52 24.27
C ALA A 153 9.09 -41.61 25.32
N ALA A 154 8.59 -40.47 25.81
CA ALA A 154 7.46 -40.44 26.75
C ALA A 154 6.19 -41.05 26.13
N VAL A 155 5.86 -40.65 24.89
CA VAL A 155 4.66 -41.16 24.18
C VAL A 155 4.77 -42.65 23.88
N GLU A 156 5.92 -43.09 23.36
CA GLU A 156 6.16 -44.50 22.99
C GLU A 156 6.15 -45.43 24.21
N ARG A 157 6.64 -44.96 25.36
CA ARG A 157 6.62 -45.71 26.63
C ARG A 157 5.20 -46.03 27.11
N HIS A 158 4.23 -45.17 26.78
CA HIS A 158 2.82 -45.36 27.09
C HIS A 158 2.04 -46.07 25.98
N GLY A 159 2.73 -46.63 24.98
CA GLY A 159 2.12 -47.36 23.86
C GLY A 159 1.51 -46.47 22.78
N GLY A 160 1.71 -45.15 22.87
CA GLY A 160 1.29 -44.21 21.84
C GLY A 160 2.28 -44.15 20.68
N ARG A 161 1.87 -43.52 19.57
CA ARG A 161 2.73 -43.32 18.39
C ARG A 161 2.87 -41.84 18.04
N VAL A 162 4.01 -41.47 17.47
CA VAL A 162 4.23 -40.11 16.95
C VAL A 162 3.94 -40.08 15.44
N VAL A 163 3.17 -39.09 14.99
CA VAL A 163 2.79 -38.90 13.59
C VAL A 163 3.18 -37.49 13.15
N PHE A 164 3.67 -37.36 11.93
CA PHE A 164 4.04 -36.08 11.33
C PHE A 164 2.98 -35.63 10.32
N SER A 165 2.58 -34.35 10.37
CA SER A 165 1.56 -33.82 9.45
C SER A 165 2.08 -33.69 8.02
N SER A 166 1.18 -33.76 7.03
CA SER A 166 1.47 -33.56 5.61
C SER A 166 2.15 -32.20 5.36
N GLY A 167 3.27 -32.19 4.64
CA GLY A 167 4.14 -31.01 4.42
C GLY A 167 3.59 -29.91 3.51
N ASP A 168 2.31 -29.55 3.65
CA ASP A 168 1.78 -28.32 3.08
C ASP A 168 2.37 -27.13 3.83
N VAL A 169 2.84 -26.11 3.11
CA VAL A 169 3.51 -24.88 3.59
C VAL A 169 3.11 -24.49 5.01
N VAL A 170 3.96 -24.85 5.98
CA VAL A 170 3.80 -24.44 7.39
C VAL A 170 4.45 -23.08 7.52
N PHE A 171 3.65 -22.01 7.44
CA PHE A 171 4.10 -20.72 7.93
C PHE A 171 4.37 -20.87 9.43
N SER A 172 5.58 -20.61 9.90
CA SER A 172 5.82 -20.53 11.35
C SER A 172 5.41 -19.15 11.81
N SER A 173 4.64 -19.01 12.91
CA SER A 173 4.41 -17.69 13.51
C SER A 173 5.74 -17.00 13.82
N THR A 174 6.78 -17.75 14.19
CA THR A 174 8.14 -17.22 14.33
C THR A 174 8.74 -16.73 13.02
N ALA A 175 8.48 -17.36 11.88
CA ALA A 175 8.98 -16.91 10.58
C ALA A 175 8.17 -15.72 10.03
N LEU A 176 6.85 -15.69 10.25
CA LEU A 176 5.99 -14.55 9.92
C LEU A 176 6.34 -13.33 10.79
N ILE A 177 6.48 -13.54 12.10
CA ILE A 177 6.90 -12.49 13.04
C ILE A 177 8.36 -12.09 12.78
N ALA A 178 9.28 -13.02 12.50
CA ALA A 178 10.64 -12.65 12.12
C ALA A 178 10.69 -11.90 10.78
N ALA A 179 9.81 -12.18 9.81
CA ALA A 179 9.67 -11.37 8.60
C ALA A 179 9.10 -9.96 8.90
N LEU A 180 8.34 -9.80 9.99
CA LEU A 180 7.83 -8.52 10.50
C LEU A 180 8.78 -7.81 11.51
N GLU A 181 9.70 -8.54 12.14
CA GLU A 181 10.66 -8.05 13.15
C GLU A 181 12.05 -7.82 12.54
N GLN A 182 12.43 -8.53 11.48
CA GLN A 182 13.61 -8.17 10.67
C GLN A 182 13.44 -6.81 9.99
N SER A 183 12.23 -6.24 10.02
CA SER A 183 11.98 -4.82 9.81
C SER A 183 12.02 -4.01 11.12
N VAL A 184 13.08 -4.14 11.94
CA VAL A 184 13.60 -2.95 12.65
C VAL A 184 14.22 -2.07 11.59
N ASP A 185 13.32 -1.52 10.80
CA ASP A 185 13.59 -0.86 9.56
C ASP A 185 13.69 0.63 9.90
N PRO A 186 14.79 1.31 9.56
CA PRO A 186 14.88 2.76 9.69
C PRO A 186 13.65 3.48 9.08
N TYR A 187 12.96 2.86 8.10
CA TYR A 187 11.69 3.37 7.57
C TYR A 187 10.56 3.42 8.61
N HIS A 188 10.41 2.43 9.48
CA HIS A 188 9.39 2.44 10.54
C HIS A 188 9.71 3.47 11.62
N ALA A 189 10.98 3.66 11.97
CA ALA A 189 11.40 4.71 12.90
C ALA A 189 11.11 6.11 12.35
N ARG A 190 11.46 6.37 11.07
CA ARG A 190 11.16 7.64 10.41
C ARG A 190 9.66 7.88 10.27
N LEU A 191 8.88 6.86 9.88
CA LEU A 191 7.43 6.98 9.78
C LEU A 191 6.79 7.33 11.13
N ARG A 192 7.21 6.68 12.22
CA ARG A 192 6.74 7.02 13.58
C ARG A 192 7.09 8.47 13.95
N GLN A 193 8.31 8.92 13.65
CA GLN A 193 8.70 10.31 13.87
C GLN A 193 7.79 11.27 13.09
N LEU A 194 7.52 10.98 11.81
CA LEU A 194 6.63 11.80 10.99
C LEU A 194 5.21 11.85 11.54
N LEU A 195 4.63 10.69 11.89
CA LEU A 195 3.27 10.60 12.42
C LEU A 195 3.10 11.24 13.81
N SER A 196 4.19 11.55 14.50
CA SER A 196 4.17 12.33 15.74
C SER A 196 4.03 13.84 15.51
N LEU A 197 4.24 14.32 14.28
CA LEU A 197 4.16 15.74 13.93
C LEU A 197 2.68 16.19 13.85
N PRO A 198 2.32 17.34 14.45
CA PRO A 198 0.95 17.88 14.40
C PRO A 198 0.42 18.07 12.98
N GLU A 199 1.29 18.39 12.03
CA GLU A 199 0.99 18.57 10.61
C GLU A 199 0.48 17.29 9.94
N LEU A 200 0.79 16.12 10.52
CA LEU A 200 0.41 14.81 10.02
C LEU A 200 -0.64 14.13 10.91
N ASP A 201 -1.43 14.91 11.65
CA ASP A 201 -2.58 14.38 12.38
C ASP A 201 -3.59 13.71 11.43
N GLY A 202 -3.94 12.46 11.72
CA GLY A 202 -4.80 11.65 10.86
C GLY A 202 -6.20 12.23 10.62
N VAL A 203 -6.74 12.99 11.57
CA VAL A 203 -8.05 13.65 11.42
C VAL A 203 -7.92 14.85 10.48
N GLU A 204 -6.88 15.69 10.64
CA GLU A 204 -6.65 16.81 9.72
C GLU A 204 -6.28 16.35 8.31
N LEU A 205 -5.49 15.29 8.16
CA LEU A 205 -5.19 14.70 6.85
C LEU A 205 -6.47 14.17 6.18
N SER A 206 -7.33 13.48 6.93
CA SER A 206 -8.62 13.01 6.42
C SER A 206 -9.57 14.16 6.05
N ARG A 207 -9.54 15.25 6.82
CA ARG A 207 -10.28 16.49 6.53
C ARG A 207 -9.76 17.17 5.27
N THR A 208 -8.44 17.20 5.08
CA THR A 208 -7.78 17.70 3.87
C THR A 208 -8.24 16.93 2.63
N VAL A 209 -8.22 15.59 2.67
CA VAL A 209 -8.74 14.76 1.57
C VAL A 209 -10.23 15.02 1.31
N SER A 210 -11.03 15.26 2.36
CA SER A 210 -12.45 15.58 2.20
C SER A 210 -12.69 16.92 1.47
N ARG A 211 -11.77 17.89 1.62
CA ARG A 211 -11.80 19.20 0.93
C ARG A 211 -11.35 19.13 -0.53
N PHE A 212 -10.94 17.97 -1.05
CA PHE A 212 -10.64 17.78 -2.48
C PHE A 212 -11.91 17.92 -3.34
N ARG A 213 -13.07 17.59 -2.76
CA ARG A 213 -14.34 17.62 -3.43
C ARG A 213 -14.63 19.00 -4.04
N GLY A 214 -14.89 19.03 -5.35
CA GLY A 214 -15.25 20.25 -6.08
C GLY A 214 -14.07 21.19 -6.38
N LYS A 215 -12.83 20.80 -6.06
CA LYS A 215 -11.65 21.60 -6.45
C LYS A 215 -11.51 21.60 -7.97
N ARG A 216 -11.53 22.78 -8.57
CA ARG A 216 -11.32 22.98 -10.01
C ARG A 216 -9.84 23.02 -10.32
N VAL A 217 -9.33 22.05 -11.06
CA VAL A 217 -7.90 21.91 -11.37
C VAL A 217 -7.69 21.74 -12.87
N MET A 218 -6.81 22.53 -13.46
CA MET A 218 -6.45 22.34 -14.87
C MET A 218 -5.22 21.45 -15.00
N VAL A 219 -5.18 20.57 -15.99
CA VAL A 219 -3.97 19.84 -16.37
C VAL A 219 -3.63 20.23 -17.80
N VAL A 220 -2.42 20.70 -18.06
CA VAL A 220 -1.92 21.00 -19.41
C VAL A 220 -0.76 20.07 -19.70
N GLY A 221 -0.89 19.20 -20.69
CA GLY A 221 0.19 18.27 -20.98
C GLY A 221 -0.15 17.19 -21.97
N GLU A 222 0.83 16.31 -22.19
CA GLU A 222 0.80 15.26 -23.20
C GLU A 222 -0.02 14.07 -22.75
N VAL A 223 -0.75 13.45 -23.67
CA VAL A 223 -1.44 12.18 -23.42
C VAL A 223 -0.63 11.04 -24.02
N ILE A 224 -0.55 9.92 -23.31
CA ILE A 224 0.18 8.71 -23.73
C ILE A 224 -0.75 7.51 -23.54
N LEU A 225 -0.68 6.56 -24.46
CA LEU A 225 -1.29 5.24 -24.28
C LEU A 225 -0.24 4.26 -23.76
N ASP A 226 -0.39 3.81 -22.52
CA ASP A 226 0.44 2.74 -21.95
C ASP A 226 -0.27 1.39 -22.19
N THR A 227 0.26 0.59 -23.11
CA THR A 227 -0.33 -0.72 -23.48
C THR A 227 0.45 -1.86 -22.86
N TYR A 228 -0.23 -2.71 -22.11
CA TYR A 228 0.32 -3.93 -21.52
C TYR A 228 -0.08 -5.10 -22.41
N VAL A 229 0.90 -5.76 -22.99
CA VAL A 229 0.74 -6.98 -23.78
C VAL A 229 1.09 -8.15 -22.87
N LEU A 230 0.07 -8.80 -22.33
CA LEU A 230 0.22 -9.98 -21.49
C LEU A 230 0.56 -11.16 -22.39
N CYS A 231 1.66 -11.81 -22.11
CA CYS A 231 2.19 -12.92 -22.89
C CYS A 231 2.14 -14.22 -22.11
N ASP A 232 2.07 -15.32 -22.86
CA ASP A 232 2.34 -16.66 -22.33
C ASP A 232 3.82 -16.78 -21.92
N ARG A 233 4.22 -17.96 -21.42
CA ARG A 233 5.61 -18.28 -21.08
C ARG A 233 6.58 -17.87 -22.21
N PRO A 234 7.73 -17.26 -21.87
CA PRO A 234 8.75 -16.94 -22.85
C PRO A 234 9.34 -18.23 -23.39
N ASP A 235 9.61 -18.27 -24.69
CA ASP A 235 10.33 -19.35 -25.35
C ASP A 235 11.58 -18.82 -26.04
N VAL A 236 12.49 -19.70 -26.44
CA VAL A 236 13.66 -19.33 -27.26
C VAL A 236 13.32 -19.56 -28.73
N ALA A 237 13.59 -18.55 -29.55
CA ALA A 237 13.34 -18.63 -30.98
C ALA A 237 14.25 -19.67 -31.66
N GLY A 238 13.74 -20.33 -32.70
CA GLY A 238 14.48 -21.39 -33.40
C GLY A 238 15.55 -20.85 -34.36
N GLU A 239 15.38 -19.62 -34.82
CA GLU A 239 16.20 -18.97 -35.84
C GLU A 239 17.38 -18.16 -35.28
N ALA A 240 17.31 -17.73 -34.01
CA ALA A 240 18.31 -16.91 -33.35
C ALA A 240 18.18 -17.02 -31.82
N PRO A 241 19.22 -16.71 -31.02
CA PRO A 241 19.17 -16.72 -29.55
C PRO A 241 18.40 -15.51 -29.02
N VAL A 242 17.14 -15.37 -29.44
CA VAL A 242 16.22 -14.31 -29.05
C VAL A 242 14.97 -14.93 -28.42
N MET A 243 14.26 -14.13 -27.63
CA MET A 243 13.05 -14.58 -26.94
C MET A 243 11.84 -14.49 -27.88
N THR A 244 11.03 -15.56 -27.92
CA THR A 244 9.70 -15.55 -28.53
C THR A 244 8.66 -15.26 -27.46
N LEU A 245 7.81 -14.27 -27.71
CA LEU A 245 6.68 -13.89 -26.87
C LEU A 245 5.38 -14.10 -27.63
N ARG A 246 4.42 -14.81 -27.02
CA ARG A 246 3.07 -14.99 -27.58
C ARG A 246 2.07 -14.12 -26.82
N PRO A 247 1.54 -13.04 -27.42
CA PRO A 247 0.49 -12.24 -26.82
C PRO A 247 -0.78 -13.06 -26.53
N LEU A 248 -1.37 -12.86 -25.37
CA LEU A 248 -2.63 -13.44 -24.92
C LEU A 248 -3.71 -12.36 -24.77
N GLU A 249 -3.37 -11.25 -24.14
CA GLU A 249 -4.30 -10.16 -23.82
C GLU A 249 -3.59 -8.81 -23.98
N ARG A 250 -4.33 -7.78 -24.38
CA ARG A 250 -3.86 -6.38 -24.37
C ARG A 250 -4.72 -5.56 -23.41
N ARG A 251 -4.08 -4.83 -22.50
CA ARG A 251 -4.71 -3.86 -21.61
C ARG A 251 -4.15 -2.48 -21.90
N MET A 252 -5.04 -1.51 -22.08
CA MET A 252 -4.65 -0.13 -22.35
C MET A 252 -4.92 0.73 -21.12
N TYR A 253 -3.95 1.58 -20.80
CA TYR A 253 -4.02 2.55 -19.73
C TYR A 253 -3.74 3.93 -20.31
N ASP A 254 -4.52 4.93 -19.88
CA ASP A 254 -4.18 6.32 -20.18
C ASP A 254 -3.00 6.71 -19.28
N GLY A 255 -2.00 7.39 -19.83
CA GLY A 255 -0.81 7.83 -19.13
C GLY A 255 -0.59 9.34 -19.24
N ALA A 256 0.45 9.83 -18.58
CA ALA A 256 0.84 11.24 -18.57
C ALA A 256 -0.30 12.18 -18.10
N ALA A 257 -0.57 13.27 -18.82
CA ALA A 257 -1.57 14.26 -18.41
C ALA A 257 -2.98 13.67 -18.26
N ALA A 258 -3.32 12.63 -19.03
CA ALA A 258 -4.61 11.97 -18.94
C ALA A 258 -4.81 11.29 -17.58
N ILE A 259 -3.84 10.49 -17.11
CA ILE A 259 -3.97 9.82 -15.81
C ILE A 259 -3.96 10.81 -14.64
N LEU A 260 -3.16 11.88 -14.73
CA LEU A 260 -3.18 12.97 -13.75
C LEU A 260 -4.60 13.53 -13.60
N ALA A 261 -5.27 13.85 -14.71
CA ALA A 261 -6.64 14.33 -14.69
C ALA A 261 -7.62 13.29 -14.12
N ARG A 262 -7.46 12.02 -14.46
CA ARG A 262 -8.30 10.93 -13.93
C ARG A 262 -8.12 10.72 -12.41
N HIS A 263 -6.89 10.83 -11.90
CA HIS A 263 -6.61 10.82 -10.47
C HIS A 263 -7.34 11.95 -9.75
N LEU A 264 -7.24 13.18 -10.28
CA LEU A 264 -7.92 14.34 -9.72
C LEU A 264 -9.45 14.11 -9.64
N ALA A 265 -10.06 13.62 -10.73
CA ALA A 265 -11.49 13.30 -10.76
C ALA A 265 -11.89 12.21 -9.75
N ALA A 266 -11.14 11.10 -9.69
CA ALA A 266 -11.37 10.01 -8.73
C ALA A 266 -11.17 10.44 -7.26
N MET A 267 -10.36 11.48 -7.02
CA MET A 267 -10.18 12.12 -5.72
C MET A 267 -11.28 13.16 -5.39
N GLY A 268 -12.24 13.37 -6.29
CA GLY A 268 -13.41 14.22 -6.10
C GLY A 268 -13.28 15.65 -6.65
N ALA A 269 -12.16 15.97 -7.30
CA ALA A 269 -11.97 17.26 -7.97
C ALA A 269 -12.78 17.35 -9.27
N CYS A 270 -12.82 18.53 -9.87
CA CYS A 270 -13.40 18.80 -11.19
C CYS A 270 -12.29 19.22 -12.16
N PRO A 271 -11.59 18.25 -12.79
CA PRO A 271 -10.44 18.55 -13.62
C PRO A 271 -10.82 18.92 -15.06
N VAL A 272 -10.04 19.82 -15.66
CA VAL A 272 -10.06 20.10 -17.11
C VAL A 272 -8.68 19.77 -17.69
N LEU A 273 -8.62 18.84 -18.63
CA LEU A 273 -7.43 18.49 -19.38
C LEU A 273 -7.32 19.33 -20.65
N VAL A 274 -6.25 20.12 -20.77
CA VAL A 274 -5.87 20.84 -22.00
C VAL A 274 -4.72 20.10 -22.66
N THR A 275 -4.91 19.63 -23.89
CA THR A 275 -3.91 18.81 -24.59
C THR A 275 -3.97 18.96 -26.12
N ALA A 276 -3.21 18.16 -26.86
CA ALA A 276 -3.40 17.97 -28.30
C ALA A 276 -3.96 16.58 -28.56
N LEU A 277 -4.93 16.48 -29.46
CA LEU A 277 -5.50 15.20 -29.89
C LEU A 277 -5.48 15.09 -31.42
N PRO A 278 -5.43 13.86 -31.96
CA PRO A 278 -5.62 13.64 -33.39
C PRO A 278 -6.88 14.36 -33.88
N ARG A 279 -6.82 14.93 -35.09
CA ARG A 279 -7.96 15.60 -35.75
C ARG A 279 -9.21 14.71 -35.68
N ASN A 280 -10.37 15.31 -35.39
CA ASN A 280 -11.60 14.58 -35.11
C ASN A 280 -12.09 13.78 -36.34
N ASP A 281 -11.78 12.50 -36.38
CA ASP A 281 -12.49 11.48 -37.15
C ASP A 281 -13.51 10.78 -36.23
N ASP A 282 -14.77 10.70 -36.66
CA ASP A 282 -15.82 10.01 -35.89
C ASP A 282 -15.40 8.55 -35.63
N GLY A 283 -15.19 8.22 -34.35
CA GLY A 283 -14.73 6.89 -33.91
C GLY A 283 -13.21 6.72 -33.80
N GLY A 284 -12.41 7.76 -34.05
CA GLY A 284 -10.96 7.70 -33.89
C GLY A 284 -10.48 7.77 -32.43
N GLN A 285 -9.16 7.62 -32.25
CA GLN A 285 -8.53 7.51 -30.92
C GLN A 285 -8.79 8.76 -30.05
N GLY A 286 -8.79 9.95 -30.64
CA GLY A 286 -9.04 11.22 -29.94
C GLY A 286 -10.47 11.31 -29.39
N ALA A 287 -11.47 10.97 -30.22
CA ALA A 287 -12.87 10.94 -29.81
C ALA A 287 -13.13 9.88 -28.71
N ALA A 288 -12.54 8.69 -28.85
CA ALA A 288 -12.66 7.62 -27.87
C ALA A 288 -12.05 7.99 -26.50
N LEU A 289 -10.88 8.66 -26.50
CA LEU A 289 -10.26 9.18 -25.28
C LEU A 289 -11.15 10.24 -24.62
N ARG A 290 -11.64 11.21 -25.40
CA ARG A 290 -12.52 12.28 -24.90
C ARG A 290 -13.78 11.73 -24.25
N GLN A 291 -14.45 10.77 -24.90
CA GLN A 291 -15.66 10.15 -24.37
C GLN A 291 -15.40 9.40 -23.07
N ARG A 292 -14.31 8.62 -23.01
CA ARG A 292 -13.93 7.86 -21.81
C ARG A 292 -13.59 8.78 -20.64
N LEU A 293 -12.79 9.82 -20.88
CA LEU A 293 -12.42 10.81 -19.86
C LEU A 293 -13.64 11.59 -19.35
N LEU A 294 -14.56 11.98 -20.23
CA LEU A 294 -15.79 12.66 -19.84
C LEU A 294 -16.68 11.79 -18.95
N ALA A 295 -16.79 10.49 -19.26
CA ALA A 295 -17.53 9.52 -18.44
C ALA A 295 -16.94 9.37 -17.02
N GLU A 296 -15.66 9.67 -16.84
CA GLU A 296 -14.97 9.68 -15.55
C GLU A 296 -14.95 11.07 -14.87
N GLY A 297 -15.64 12.06 -15.45
CA GLY A 297 -15.74 13.42 -14.88
C GLY A 297 -14.57 14.34 -15.23
N VAL A 298 -13.79 14.02 -16.27
CA VAL A 298 -12.71 14.86 -16.79
C VAL A 298 -13.19 15.60 -18.05
N GLU A 299 -13.26 16.92 -17.98
CA GLU A 299 -13.48 17.73 -19.18
C GLU A 299 -12.21 17.77 -20.02
N VAL A 300 -12.31 17.60 -21.34
CA VAL A 300 -11.15 17.63 -22.24
C VAL A 300 -11.30 18.80 -23.20
N ARG A 301 -10.26 19.62 -23.31
CA ARG A 301 -10.12 20.68 -24.30
C ARG A 301 -8.84 20.42 -25.07
N SER A 302 -8.89 20.52 -26.39
CA SER A 302 -7.71 20.20 -27.18
C SER A 302 -7.55 21.04 -28.43
N ILE A 303 -6.31 21.24 -28.82
CA ILE A 303 -5.97 21.57 -30.21
C ILE A 303 -5.98 20.30 -31.05
N GLU A 304 -6.24 20.44 -32.34
CA GLU A 304 -6.16 19.34 -33.30
C GLU A 304 -4.75 19.22 -33.88
N VAL A 305 -4.26 17.99 -34.01
CA VAL A 305 -2.96 17.69 -34.62
C VAL A 305 -3.09 16.52 -35.60
N ASP A 306 -2.20 16.48 -36.59
CA ASP A 306 -2.14 15.41 -37.58
C ASP A 306 -1.15 14.31 -37.13
N ALA A 307 -1.27 13.88 -35.88
CA ALA A 307 -0.44 12.84 -35.26
C ALA A 307 -1.30 11.93 -34.38
N ALA A 308 -0.99 10.63 -34.36
CA ALA A 308 -1.64 9.67 -33.48
C ALA A 308 -1.25 9.88 -32.00
N ILE A 309 -2.02 9.32 -31.07
CA ILE A 309 -1.66 9.37 -29.65
C ILE A 309 -0.42 8.49 -29.43
N PRO A 310 0.68 9.01 -28.84
CA PRO A 310 1.89 8.23 -28.62
C PRO A 310 1.66 7.00 -27.74
N GLU A 311 2.26 5.86 -28.12
CA GLU A 311 2.03 4.58 -27.44
C GLU A 311 3.33 4.01 -26.84
N LYS A 312 3.24 3.51 -25.59
CA LYS A 312 4.32 2.75 -24.93
C LYS A 312 3.83 1.34 -24.64
N GLN A 313 4.32 0.36 -25.40
CA GLN A 313 3.97 -1.04 -25.22
C GLN A 313 4.93 -1.73 -24.26
N ARG A 314 4.40 -2.45 -23.28
CA ARG A 314 5.18 -3.27 -22.33
C ARG A 314 4.67 -4.69 -22.42
N PHE A 315 5.58 -5.63 -22.68
CA PHE A 315 5.28 -7.04 -22.75
C PHE A 315 5.54 -7.67 -21.39
N LEU A 316 4.56 -8.42 -20.89
CA LEU A 316 4.58 -8.99 -19.54
C LEU A 316 4.46 -10.50 -19.59
N VAL A 317 5.26 -11.20 -18.80
CA VAL A 317 5.08 -12.62 -18.47
C VAL A 317 4.80 -12.70 -16.98
N GLY A 318 3.60 -13.15 -16.60
CA GLY A 318 3.12 -12.97 -15.24
C GLY A 318 3.10 -11.49 -14.86
N ALA A 319 3.78 -11.10 -13.78
CA ALA A 319 3.92 -9.71 -13.36
C ALA A 319 5.21 -9.02 -13.87
N GLN A 320 6.09 -9.75 -14.55
CA GLN A 320 7.41 -9.23 -14.95
C GLN A 320 7.37 -8.61 -16.34
N LYS A 321 7.91 -7.39 -16.47
CA LYS A 321 8.11 -6.71 -17.76
C LYS A 321 9.36 -7.26 -18.42
N VAL A 322 9.21 -7.88 -19.58
CA VAL A 322 10.31 -8.54 -20.31
C VAL A 322 10.81 -7.72 -21.50
N MET A 323 9.93 -6.93 -22.11
CA MET A 323 10.27 -6.07 -23.25
C MET A 323 9.42 -4.81 -23.22
N LYS A 324 9.99 -3.71 -23.69
CA LYS A 324 9.30 -2.43 -23.88
C LYS A 324 9.56 -1.94 -25.30
N LEU A 325 8.49 -1.53 -25.98
CA LEU A 325 8.56 -0.80 -27.25
C LEU A 325 8.05 0.62 -27.02
N ASP A 326 8.88 1.60 -27.36
CA ASP A 326 8.50 3.01 -27.37
C ASP A 326 8.07 3.38 -28.80
N LEU A 327 6.76 3.35 -29.05
CA LEU A 327 6.15 3.75 -30.32
C LEU A 327 5.78 5.23 -30.25
N LEU A 328 6.83 6.05 -30.11
CA LEU A 328 6.72 7.47 -29.84
C LEU A 328 7.27 8.26 -31.03
N GLU A 329 6.39 9.01 -31.69
CA GLU A 329 6.79 10.08 -32.59
C GLU A 329 6.68 11.41 -31.85
N ARG A 330 7.69 12.26 -32.04
CA ARG A 330 7.69 13.59 -31.43
C ARG A 330 6.67 14.45 -32.16
N LEU A 331 5.76 15.05 -31.41
CA LEU A 331 4.84 16.06 -31.91
C LEU A 331 5.60 17.34 -32.24
N GLU A 332 5.39 17.85 -33.45
CA GLU A 332 5.93 19.13 -33.89
C GLU A 332 4.77 20.10 -34.08
N LEU A 333 4.68 21.10 -33.18
CA LEU A 333 3.67 22.15 -33.27
C LEU A 333 4.22 23.32 -34.08
N ASP A 334 3.48 23.74 -35.09
CA ASP A 334 3.75 25.02 -35.76
C ASP A 334 3.44 26.22 -34.85
N ALA A 335 3.79 27.43 -35.28
CA ALA A 335 3.58 28.63 -34.47
C ALA A 335 2.09 28.88 -34.13
N ALA A 336 1.18 28.62 -35.08
CA ALA A 336 -0.25 28.82 -34.87
C ALA A 336 -0.83 27.81 -33.88
N GLN A 337 -0.40 26.56 -33.93
CA GLN A 337 -0.77 25.51 -32.98
C GLN A 337 -0.22 25.80 -31.58
N GLN A 338 1.02 26.29 -31.47
CA GLN A 338 1.58 26.71 -30.19
C GLN A 338 0.79 27.88 -29.58
N ASP A 339 0.42 28.87 -30.40
CA ASP A 339 -0.40 30.00 -29.96
C ASP A 339 -1.81 29.56 -29.55
N ALA A 340 -2.41 28.64 -30.31
CA ALA A 340 -3.71 28.05 -30.00
C ALA A 340 -3.70 27.28 -28.67
N LEU A 341 -2.64 26.49 -28.40
CA LEU A 341 -2.50 25.76 -27.14
C LEU A 341 -2.38 26.71 -25.93
N VAL A 342 -1.54 27.75 -26.05
CA VAL A 342 -1.37 28.75 -24.99
C VAL A 342 -2.67 29.53 -24.78
N GLY A 343 -3.33 29.95 -25.85
CA GLY A 343 -4.63 30.65 -25.80
C GLY A 343 -5.71 29.80 -25.14
N LEU A 344 -5.85 28.54 -25.57
CA LEU A 344 -6.81 27.60 -24.99
C LEU A 344 -6.57 27.37 -23.49
N ALA A 345 -5.32 27.19 -23.07
CA ALA A 345 -4.98 27.03 -21.67
C ALA A 345 -5.26 28.31 -20.85
N ALA A 346 -4.97 29.48 -21.40
CA ALA A 346 -5.23 30.77 -20.75
C ALA A 346 -6.73 31.05 -20.59
N ASP A 347 -7.52 30.82 -21.64
CA ASP A 347 -8.97 31.00 -21.60
C ASP A 347 -9.63 30.00 -20.64
N THR A 348 -9.17 28.73 -20.66
CA THR A 348 -9.63 27.72 -19.70
C THR A 348 -9.28 28.12 -18.26
N ALA A 349 -8.07 28.58 -18.00
CA ALA A 349 -7.68 29.05 -16.67
C ALA A 349 -8.53 30.25 -16.20
N ARG A 350 -8.87 31.17 -17.11
CA ARG A 350 -9.73 32.32 -16.85
C ARG A 350 -11.17 31.90 -16.54
N GLU A 351 -11.74 30.99 -17.32
CA GLU A 351 -13.07 30.42 -17.07
C GLU A 351 -13.14 29.69 -15.73
N LEU A 352 -12.13 28.88 -15.44
CA LEU A 352 -12.01 28.20 -14.14
C LEU A 352 -11.75 29.17 -12.98
N ALA A 353 -11.30 30.40 -13.24
CA ALA A 353 -11.18 31.43 -12.20
C ALA A 353 -12.52 32.10 -11.87
N VAL A 354 -13.48 32.12 -12.79
CA VAL A 354 -14.81 32.71 -12.58
C VAL A 354 -15.70 31.72 -11.82
N SER A 355 -16.47 32.18 -10.82
CA SER A 355 -17.46 31.35 -10.12
C SER A 355 -18.64 31.02 -11.04
N PRO A 356 -19.19 29.79 -11.02
CA PRO A 356 -20.47 29.50 -11.69
C PRO A 356 -21.62 30.38 -11.19
N ASP A 357 -21.58 30.77 -9.91
CA ASP A 357 -22.70 31.41 -9.19
C ASP A 357 -22.46 32.91 -8.85
N GLY A 358 -21.39 33.53 -9.34
CA GLY A 358 -21.13 34.96 -9.14
C GLY A 358 -20.87 35.44 -7.70
N THR A 359 -20.82 34.54 -6.70
CA THR A 359 -20.56 34.92 -5.29
C THR A 359 -19.08 34.94 -4.92
N ARG A 360 -18.70 36.08 -4.30
CA ARG A 360 -17.47 36.51 -3.60
C ARG A 360 -16.09 35.93 -4.03
N PRO A 361 -15.11 36.80 -4.35
CA PRO A 361 -13.72 36.39 -4.55
C PRO A 361 -13.13 35.84 -3.24
N GLY A 362 -12.76 34.55 -3.23
CA GLY A 362 -12.15 33.88 -2.07
C GLY A 362 -12.34 32.36 -2.06
N GLU A 363 -13.51 31.86 -2.47
CA GLU A 363 -13.84 30.42 -2.54
C GLU A 363 -14.10 29.93 -3.98
N SER A 364 -14.24 30.86 -4.92
CA SER A 364 -14.40 30.60 -6.34
C SER A 364 -13.14 31.02 -7.10
N GLY A 365 -12.44 30.06 -7.69
CA GLY A 365 -11.21 30.28 -8.46
C GLY A 365 -10.71 28.98 -9.12
N CYS A 366 -9.69 29.10 -9.97
CA CYS A 366 -8.92 27.97 -10.44
C CYS A 366 -8.02 27.56 -9.27
N HIS A 367 -8.38 26.47 -8.59
CA HIS A 367 -7.72 26.08 -7.35
C HIS A 367 -6.28 25.65 -7.61
N GLY A 368 -6.05 25.02 -8.76
CA GLY A 368 -4.68 24.80 -9.22
C GLY A 368 -4.58 24.45 -10.69
N ALA A 369 -3.35 24.45 -11.19
CA ALA A 369 -3.01 23.97 -12.51
C ALA A 369 -1.75 23.09 -12.44
N ILE A 370 -1.71 22.03 -13.24
CA ILE A 370 -0.58 21.11 -13.38
C ILE A 370 -0.07 21.18 -14.82
N ILE A 371 1.22 21.47 -15.00
CA ILE A 371 1.89 21.37 -16.30
C ILE A 371 2.65 20.04 -16.35
N ALA A 372 2.36 19.18 -17.32
CA ALA A 372 2.91 17.84 -17.38
C ALA A 372 3.67 17.61 -18.71
N ASP A 373 5.00 17.77 -18.66
CA ASP A 373 5.90 17.66 -19.82
C ASP A 373 6.63 16.31 -19.84
N PHE A 374 6.21 15.41 -20.74
CA PHE A 374 6.80 14.08 -20.91
C PHE A 374 7.82 14.02 -22.06
N GLY A 375 8.22 15.19 -22.58
CA GLY A 375 9.25 15.32 -23.61
C GLY A 375 8.82 14.82 -24.99
N LEU A 376 7.52 14.78 -25.29
CA LEU A 376 6.97 14.33 -26.57
C LEU A 376 6.70 15.47 -27.57
N GLY A 377 6.92 16.73 -27.19
CA GLY A 377 6.92 17.88 -28.09
C GLY A 377 5.69 18.80 -28.02
N LEU A 378 4.67 18.51 -27.20
CA LEU A 378 3.54 19.42 -26.97
C LEU A 378 3.95 20.69 -26.22
N LEU A 379 4.91 20.55 -25.30
CA LEU A 379 5.36 21.62 -24.42
C LEU A 379 6.82 22.02 -24.75
N PRO A 380 7.10 22.55 -25.95
CA PRO A 380 8.43 23.08 -26.23
C PRO A 380 8.71 24.29 -25.33
N GLN A 381 10.00 24.64 -25.19
CA GLN A 381 10.46 25.75 -24.35
C GLN A 381 9.68 27.06 -24.57
N GLY A 382 9.35 27.39 -25.83
CA GLY A 382 8.59 28.60 -26.19
C GLY A 382 7.12 28.58 -25.75
N VAL A 383 6.52 27.41 -25.60
CA VAL A 383 5.17 27.27 -25.03
C VAL A 383 5.24 27.41 -23.51
N ILE A 384 6.15 26.70 -22.84
CA ILE A 384 6.28 26.73 -21.37
C ILE A 384 6.56 28.16 -20.87
N SER A 385 7.45 28.90 -21.55
CA SER A 385 7.82 30.27 -21.15
C SER A 385 6.66 31.25 -21.21
N ARG A 386 5.64 30.98 -22.03
CA ARG A 386 4.40 31.78 -22.14
C ARG A 386 3.30 31.22 -21.25
N LEU A 387 3.19 29.90 -21.15
CA LEU A 387 2.17 29.20 -20.37
C LEU A 387 2.33 29.48 -18.87
N CYS A 388 3.53 29.31 -18.28
CA CYS A 388 3.72 29.47 -16.83
C CYS A 388 3.25 30.87 -16.33
N PRO A 389 3.66 32.00 -16.93
CA PRO A 389 3.16 33.32 -16.54
C PRO A 389 1.65 33.48 -16.67
N GLU A 390 1.03 32.96 -17.75
CA GLU A 390 -0.41 33.06 -17.94
C GLU A 390 -1.19 32.26 -16.89
N LEU A 391 -0.76 31.01 -16.61
CA LEU A 391 -1.43 30.18 -15.61
C LEU A 391 -1.30 30.75 -14.20
N ARG A 392 -0.13 31.31 -13.87
CA ARG A 392 0.14 31.92 -12.55
C ARG A 392 -0.82 33.06 -12.20
N LYS A 393 -1.40 33.76 -13.19
CA LYS A 393 -2.38 34.84 -12.98
C LYS A 393 -3.72 34.33 -12.45
N HIS A 394 -4.05 33.07 -12.71
CA HIS A 394 -5.38 32.51 -12.48
C HIS A 394 -5.38 31.32 -11.51
N ALA A 395 -4.32 30.51 -11.50
CA ALA A 395 -4.17 29.35 -10.63
C ALA A 395 -3.63 29.75 -9.26
N HIS A 396 -4.31 29.31 -8.19
CA HIS A 396 -3.83 29.53 -6.82
C HIS A 396 -2.59 28.68 -6.53
N ILE A 397 -2.63 27.40 -6.93
CA ILE A 397 -1.51 26.47 -6.89
C ILE A 397 -1.07 26.13 -8.31
N LEU A 398 0.18 26.41 -8.66
CA LEU A 398 0.76 26.00 -9.94
C LEU A 398 1.80 24.90 -9.68
N ALA A 399 1.55 23.71 -10.22
CA ALA A 399 2.43 22.57 -10.08
C ALA A 399 2.95 22.08 -11.45
N ALA A 400 4.05 21.33 -11.45
CA ALA A 400 4.51 20.68 -12.67
C ALA A 400 5.14 19.31 -12.42
N ASP A 401 4.98 18.46 -13.43
CA ASP A 401 5.74 17.23 -13.60
C ASP A 401 6.61 17.31 -14.86
N VAL A 402 7.72 16.59 -14.81
CA VAL A 402 8.54 16.36 -15.98
C VAL A 402 8.88 14.89 -16.06
N SER A 403 8.86 14.34 -17.26
CA SER A 403 9.44 13.03 -17.49
C SER A 403 10.09 12.89 -18.85
N GLY A 404 11.06 11.99 -18.93
CA GLY A 404 11.80 11.73 -20.16
C GLY A 404 12.93 12.73 -20.41
N ARG A 405 13.87 12.29 -21.24
CA ARG A 405 15.16 12.98 -21.47
C ARG A 405 15.05 14.33 -22.18
N ARG A 406 13.90 14.61 -22.80
CA ARG A 406 13.64 15.81 -23.62
C ARG A 406 12.69 16.79 -22.94
N SER A 407 12.34 16.55 -21.67
CA SER A 407 11.52 17.47 -20.89
C SER A 407 12.29 18.74 -20.51
N ASN A 408 11.56 19.81 -20.23
CA ASN A 408 12.08 21.16 -20.05
C ASN A 408 11.99 21.64 -18.59
N LEU A 409 12.45 20.83 -17.63
CA LEU A 409 12.38 21.13 -16.18
C LEU A 409 12.86 22.53 -15.83
N ARG A 410 13.96 22.99 -16.43
CA ARG A 410 14.57 24.30 -16.15
C ARG A 410 13.70 25.49 -16.58
N MET A 411 12.72 25.25 -17.45
CA MET A 411 11.80 26.26 -17.97
C MET A 411 10.52 26.40 -17.14
N MET A 412 10.25 25.42 -16.27
CA MET A 412 9.10 25.39 -15.38
C MET A 412 9.29 26.38 -14.22
N ARG A 413 9.00 27.66 -14.47
CA ARG A 413 9.30 28.76 -13.54
C ARG A 413 8.10 29.19 -12.69
N ASP A 414 8.41 29.74 -11.53
CA ASP A 414 7.46 30.39 -10.61
C ASP A 414 6.32 29.45 -10.14
N LEU A 415 6.66 28.17 -9.94
CA LEU A 415 5.74 27.14 -9.47
C LEU A 415 5.65 27.11 -7.94
N ASP A 416 4.50 26.67 -7.43
CA ASP A 416 4.33 26.30 -6.02
C ASP A 416 4.95 24.92 -5.73
N LEU A 417 4.88 24.00 -6.69
CA LEU A 417 5.37 22.63 -6.54
C LEU A 417 5.94 22.09 -7.86
N VAL A 418 7.12 21.48 -7.82
CA VAL A 418 7.68 20.70 -8.94
C VAL A 418 8.00 19.29 -8.46
N SER A 419 7.70 18.25 -9.24
CA SER A 419 7.76 16.86 -8.77
C SER A 419 8.65 15.92 -9.60
N PRO A 420 9.93 16.24 -9.85
CA PRO A 420 10.80 15.37 -10.63
C PRO A 420 11.32 14.18 -9.81
N SER A 421 11.78 13.13 -10.48
CA SER A 421 12.67 12.15 -9.86
C SER A 421 14.09 12.69 -9.68
N GLU A 422 14.86 12.07 -8.79
CA GLU A 422 16.29 12.40 -8.63
C GLU A 422 17.06 12.30 -9.96
N SER A 423 16.76 11.27 -10.75
CA SER A 423 17.40 11.07 -12.05
C SER A 423 17.08 12.21 -13.03
N GLU A 424 15.82 12.65 -13.08
CA GLU A 424 15.38 13.73 -13.97
C GLU A 424 16.04 15.06 -13.59
N VAL A 425 16.06 15.43 -12.30
CA VAL A 425 16.68 16.69 -11.88
C VAL A 425 18.20 16.68 -12.08
N ARG A 426 18.88 15.57 -11.76
CA ARG A 426 20.33 15.46 -11.97
C ARG A 426 20.69 15.55 -13.45
N GLN A 427 19.93 14.86 -14.30
CA GLN A 427 20.13 14.90 -15.74
C GLN A 427 19.88 16.31 -16.31
N ALA A 428 18.83 16.99 -15.86
CA ALA A 428 18.50 18.34 -16.33
C ALA A 428 19.61 19.37 -16.05
N TYR A 429 20.36 19.21 -14.95
CA TYR A 429 21.44 20.12 -14.55
C TYR A 429 22.86 19.59 -14.79
N GLY A 430 23.01 18.31 -15.20
CA GLY A 430 24.31 17.65 -15.30
C GLY A 430 25.04 17.51 -13.95
N LEU A 431 24.29 17.35 -12.85
CA LEU A 431 24.83 17.32 -11.48
C LEU A 431 24.78 15.91 -10.88
N HIS A 432 25.49 14.97 -11.49
CA HIS A 432 25.45 13.56 -11.08
C HIS A 432 26.17 13.31 -9.74
N ASP A 433 27.24 14.04 -9.47
CA ASP A 433 28.10 13.79 -8.29
C ASP A 433 27.78 14.69 -7.08
N GLN A 434 26.78 15.56 -7.19
CA GLN A 434 26.43 16.52 -6.14
C GLN A 434 25.48 15.95 -5.10
N SER A 435 25.45 16.53 -3.90
CA SER A 435 24.45 16.16 -2.89
C SER A 435 23.04 16.56 -3.35
N LEU A 436 22.04 15.74 -3.02
CA LEU A 436 20.67 16.03 -3.42
C LEU A 436 20.13 17.38 -2.89
N PRO A 437 20.43 17.82 -1.65
CA PRO A 437 20.06 19.17 -1.20
C PRO A 437 20.64 20.29 -2.07
N MET A 438 21.88 20.14 -2.57
CA MET A 438 22.47 21.11 -3.49
C MET A 438 21.70 21.13 -4.81
N VAL A 439 21.44 19.95 -5.40
CA VAL A 439 20.66 19.81 -6.64
C VAL A 439 19.27 20.43 -6.50
N ALA A 440 18.58 20.15 -5.38
CA ALA A 440 17.28 20.73 -5.05
C ALA A 440 17.36 22.27 -4.89
N TRP A 441 18.37 22.78 -4.18
CA TRP A 441 18.59 24.22 -4.07
C TRP A 441 18.75 24.89 -5.44
N ARG A 442 19.55 24.30 -6.35
CA ARG A 442 19.73 24.85 -7.71
C ARG A 442 18.43 24.80 -8.51
N LEU A 443 17.69 23.69 -8.44
CA LEU A 443 16.38 23.56 -9.06
C LEU A 443 15.45 24.69 -8.61
N LEU A 444 15.28 24.84 -7.30
CA LEU A 444 14.42 25.87 -6.75
C LEU A 444 14.94 27.25 -7.15
N ALA A 445 16.20 27.58 -6.89
CA ALA A 445 16.78 28.88 -7.17
C ALA A 445 16.61 29.31 -8.65
N GLU A 446 16.94 28.44 -9.61
CA GLU A 446 16.88 28.77 -11.04
C GLU A 446 15.45 28.85 -11.57
N THR A 447 14.56 27.96 -11.11
CA THR A 447 13.15 28.00 -11.51
C THR A 447 12.34 29.05 -10.73
N ARG A 448 12.89 29.58 -9.64
CA ARG A 448 12.16 30.39 -8.65
C ARG A 448 10.95 29.68 -8.02
N SER A 449 10.89 28.35 -8.11
CA SER A 449 9.80 27.56 -7.53
C SER A 449 9.88 27.52 -6.01
N ARG A 450 8.73 27.46 -5.35
CA ARG A 450 8.62 27.46 -3.89
C ARG A 450 9.11 26.15 -3.28
N ALA A 451 8.60 25.03 -3.77
CA ALA A 451 8.90 23.71 -3.25
C ALA A 451 9.10 22.66 -4.35
N ALA A 452 9.77 21.56 -3.99
CA ALA A 452 9.95 20.40 -4.84
C ALA A 452 9.69 19.10 -4.08
N LEU A 453 9.01 18.14 -4.72
CA LEU A 453 8.94 16.75 -4.27
C LEU A 453 9.88 15.93 -5.14
N ILE A 454 11.03 15.52 -4.60
CA ILE A 454 11.99 14.72 -5.37
C ILE A 454 11.82 13.24 -5.03
N SER A 455 11.31 12.45 -5.98
CA SER A 455 11.09 11.02 -5.78
C SER A 455 12.38 10.22 -5.92
N LEU A 456 12.56 9.24 -5.03
CA LEU A 456 13.74 8.37 -4.90
C LEU A 456 13.42 6.90 -5.19
N GLY A 457 12.29 6.61 -5.84
CA GLY A 457 11.84 5.25 -6.08
C GLY A 457 11.51 4.52 -4.78
N ALA A 458 12.21 3.42 -4.50
CA ALA A 458 11.97 2.57 -3.33
C ALA A 458 12.29 3.28 -2.00
N ASP A 459 13.08 4.36 -2.02
CA ASP A 459 13.44 5.12 -0.82
C ASP A 459 12.41 6.21 -0.46
N GLY A 460 11.35 6.37 -1.26
CA GLY A 460 10.27 7.33 -1.01
C GLY A 460 10.50 8.68 -1.69
N VAL A 461 10.29 9.78 -0.96
CA VAL A 461 10.35 11.14 -1.49
C VAL A 461 10.99 12.10 -0.48
N ILE A 462 11.71 13.10 -0.97
CA ILE A 462 12.15 14.23 -0.13
C ILE A 462 11.45 15.49 -0.60
N ALA A 463 10.72 16.12 0.32
CA ALA A 463 10.08 17.41 0.12
C ALA A 463 11.04 18.53 0.48
N PHE A 464 11.43 19.34 -0.51
CA PHE A 464 12.29 20.50 -0.33
C PHE A 464 11.47 21.79 -0.34
N ASP A 465 11.65 22.65 0.66
CA ASP A 465 11.09 24.00 0.70
C ASP A 465 12.20 25.05 0.72
N ARG A 466 11.94 26.20 0.10
CA ARG A 466 12.81 27.36 0.16
C ARG A 466 12.57 28.10 1.47
N LEU A 467 13.57 28.15 2.34
CA LEU A 467 13.55 29.03 3.50
C LEU A 467 13.51 30.49 3.03
N ALA A 468 12.54 31.27 3.55
CA ALA A 468 12.61 32.73 3.43
C ALA A 468 13.86 33.19 4.18
N ALA A 469 14.75 33.93 3.50
CA ALA A 469 15.96 34.43 4.13
C ALA A 469 15.58 35.26 5.38
N PRO A 470 16.15 34.98 6.58
CA PRO A 470 15.91 35.82 7.74
C PRO A 470 16.45 37.23 7.44
N VAL A 471 15.62 38.23 7.72
CA VAL A 471 15.82 39.64 7.35
C VAL A 471 17.11 40.26 7.94
N ASN A 472 17.74 39.65 8.95
CA ASN A 472 18.86 40.25 9.68
C ASN A 472 19.97 39.24 10.06
N GLN A 473 20.62 38.57 9.10
CA GLN A 473 21.93 37.97 9.35
C GLN A 473 22.88 38.16 8.16
N GLU A 474 23.84 39.07 8.33
CA GLU A 474 25.11 39.07 7.60
C GLU A 474 25.90 37.80 7.95
N ALA A 475 25.72 36.70 7.22
CA ALA A 475 26.66 35.56 7.20
C ALA A 475 26.16 34.43 6.27
N GLY A 476 26.91 34.14 5.19
CA GLY A 476 27.18 32.83 4.54
C GLY A 476 26.12 31.72 4.33
N PHE A 477 24.92 31.81 4.87
CA PHE A 477 23.96 30.72 5.06
C PHE A 477 22.56 31.02 4.48
N ALA A 478 22.43 32.04 3.62
CA ALA A 478 21.21 32.37 2.87
C ALA A 478 20.83 31.32 1.78
N SER A 479 21.40 30.11 1.84
CA SER A 479 21.44 29.08 0.79
C SER A 479 20.82 27.74 1.19
N HIS A 480 20.20 27.61 2.38
CA HIS A 480 19.69 26.33 2.86
C HIS A 480 18.29 26.03 2.32
N VAL A 481 18.12 24.84 1.73
CA VAL A 481 16.82 24.21 1.50
C VAL A 481 16.50 23.31 2.68
N ARG A 482 15.27 23.37 3.20
CA ARG A 482 14.81 22.41 4.21
C ARG A 482 14.27 21.20 3.47
N GLY A 483 14.81 20.02 3.78
CA GLY A 483 14.36 18.74 3.23
C GLY A 483 13.64 17.92 4.30
N GLU A 484 12.43 17.46 4.01
CA GLU A 484 11.72 16.47 4.82
C GLU A 484 11.58 15.17 4.03
N HIS A 485 12.21 14.10 4.54
CA HIS A 485 12.10 12.78 3.94
C HIS A 485 10.84 12.07 4.41
N VAL A 486 10.02 11.63 3.44
CA VAL A 486 8.91 10.69 3.63
C VAL A 486 9.32 9.35 3.02
N PRO A 487 9.46 8.28 3.81
CA PRO A 487 9.89 6.98 3.31
C PRO A 487 8.82 6.38 2.40
N ALA A 488 9.19 5.35 1.63
CA ALA A 488 8.20 4.59 0.88
C ALA A 488 7.19 3.95 1.83
N LEU A 489 5.91 4.20 1.60
CA LEU A 489 4.82 3.74 2.49
C LEU A 489 4.26 2.37 2.08
N SER A 490 4.93 1.67 1.16
CA SER A 490 4.65 0.29 0.79
C SER A 490 5.94 -0.52 0.73
N GLY A 491 6.01 -1.62 1.48
CA GLY A 491 7.11 -2.60 1.39
C GLY A 491 6.97 -3.58 0.22
N HIS A 492 5.85 -3.54 -0.52
CA HIS A 492 5.58 -4.40 -1.66
C HIS A 492 5.24 -3.56 -2.90
N ALA A 493 6.07 -3.68 -3.93
CA ALA A 493 5.88 -3.02 -5.22
C ALA A 493 5.52 -4.07 -6.29
N VAL A 494 4.34 -3.91 -6.89
CA VAL A 494 3.89 -4.70 -8.05
C VAL A 494 4.29 -3.99 -9.34
N ASP A 495 3.99 -2.69 -9.44
CA ASP A 495 4.25 -1.91 -10.64
C ASP A 495 4.46 -0.43 -10.32
N ALA A 496 5.60 0.14 -10.70
CA ALA A 496 5.90 1.55 -10.46
C ALA A 496 5.25 2.53 -11.47
N LEU A 497 4.50 2.03 -12.47
CA LEU A 497 3.86 2.89 -13.46
C LEU A 497 2.83 3.82 -12.79
N GLY A 498 2.94 5.13 -13.02
CA GLY A 498 1.98 6.13 -12.53
C GLY A 498 2.16 6.54 -11.07
N CYS A 499 3.18 6.06 -10.36
CA CYS A 499 3.41 6.47 -8.97
C CYS A 499 3.67 7.98 -8.84
N GLY A 500 4.46 8.57 -9.74
CA GLY A 500 4.70 10.02 -9.80
C GLY A 500 3.42 10.80 -10.08
N ASP A 501 2.63 10.36 -11.07
CA ASP A 501 1.36 11.00 -11.44
C ASP A 501 0.37 11.02 -10.25
N SER A 502 0.16 9.88 -9.61
CA SER A 502 -0.74 9.76 -8.45
C SER A 502 -0.26 10.60 -7.26
N MET A 503 1.06 10.65 -7.02
CA MET A 503 1.67 11.47 -5.98
C MET A 503 1.44 12.95 -6.24
N LEU A 504 1.74 13.42 -7.45
CA LEU A 504 1.60 14.83 -7.81
C LEU A 504 0.13 15.28 -7.79
N ALA A 505 -0.79 14.46 -8.31
CA ALA A 505 -2.22 14.77 -8.26
C ALA A 505 -2.71 14.97 -6.81
N ALA A 506 -2.38 14.03 -5.92
CA ALA A 506 -2.79 14.09 -4.53
C ALA A 506 -2.10 15.22 -3.75
N ALA A 507 -0.80 15.46 -4.00
CA ALA A 507 -0.06 16.57 -3.39
C ALA A 507 -0.59 17.93 -3.84
N THR A 508 -0.90 18.08 -5.14
CA THR A 508 -1.49 19.32 -5.68
C THR A 508 -2.85 19.60 -5.05
N LEU A 509 -3.71 18.58 -4.92
CA LEU A 509 -5.00 18.74 -4.25
C LEU A 509 -4.87 19.05 -2.76
N ALA A 510 -3.89 18.46 -2.06
CA ALA A 510 -3.58 18.79 -0.68
C ALA A 510 -3.23 20.27 -0.51
N LEU A 511 -2.38 20.82 -1.39
CA LEU A 511 -2.06 22.25 -1.40
C LEU A 511 -3.29 23.11 -1.74
N CYS A 512 -4.10 22.71 -2.73
CA CYS A 512 -5.36 23.38 -3.09
C CYS A 512 -6.40 23.38 -1.96
N ALA A 513 -6.32 22.40 -1.06
CA ALA A 513 -7.16 22.24 0.12
C ALA A 513 -6.62 22.98 1.36
N GLY A 514 -5.51 23.71 1.22
CA GLY A 514 -4.87 24.48 2.31
C GLY A 514 -3.87 23.68 3.15
N GLY A 515 -3.51 22.48 2.73
CA GLY A 515 -2.44 21.70 3.36
C GLY A 515 -1.07 22.34 3.17
N ASN A 516 -0.15 22.10 4.10
CA ASN A 516 1.25 22.49 3.96
C ASN A 516 2.03 21.47 3.11
N LEU A 517 3.29 21.79 2.81
CA LEU A 517 4.13 20.92 1.97
C LEU A 517 4.31 19.51 2.54
N LEU A 518 4.45 19.37 3.86
CA LEU A 518 4.64 18.06 4.49
C LEU A 518 3.37 17.20 4.39
N ALA A 519 2.20 17.77 4.64
CA ALA A 519 0.92 17.10 4.46
C ALA A 519 0.70 16.71 2.98
N ALA A 520 1.05 17.60 2.05
CA ALA A 520 0.98 17.32 0.62
C ALA A 520 1.93 16.20 0.19
N ALA A 521 3.18 16.22 0.66
CA ALA A 521 4.16 15.16 0.42
C ALA A 521 3.66 13.83 0.98
N PHE A 522 3.16 13.81 2.22
CA PHE A 522 2.68 12.60 2.88
C PHE A 522 1.45 12.00 2.18
N ILE A 523 0.42 12.81 1.89
CA ILE A 523 -0.77 12.36 1.15
C ILE A 523 -0.37 11.88 -0.25
N GLY A 524 0.55 12.58 -0.92
CA GLY A 524 1.14 12.15 -2.18
C GLY A 524 1.84 10.79 -2.08
N SER A 525 2.65 10.57 -1.05
CA SER A 525 3.31 9.28 -0.80
C SER A 525 2.32 8.15 -0.54
N VAL A 526 1.19 8.44 0.13
CA VAL A 526 0.10 7.46 0.30
C VAL A 526 -0.50 7.10 -1.05
N ALA A 527 -0.72 8.07 -1.94
CA ALA A 527 -1.22 7.83 -3.28
C ALA A 527 -0.26 6.93 -4.08
N ALA A 528 1.04 7.26 -4.08
CA ALA A 528 2.07 6.45 -4.73
C ALA A 528 2.14 5.03 -4.17
N ALA A 529 2.05 4.88 -2.85
CA ALA A 529 2.06 3.58 -2.19
C ALA A 529 0.84 2.73 -2.54
N LEU A 530 -0.33 3.34 -2.74
CA LEU A 530 -1.52 2.63 -3.21
C LEU A 530 -1.40 2.25 -4.69
N GLN A 531 -0.84 3.12 -5.52
CA GLN A 531 -0.65 2.88 -6.95
C GLN A 531 0.39 1.79 -7.20
N VAL A 532 1.51 1.77 -6.47
CA VAL A 532 2.59 0.79 -6.69
C VAL A 532 2.17 -0.66 -6.41
N GLN A 533 1.11 -0.86 -5.63
CA GLN A 533 0.55 -2.18 -5.28
C GLN A 533 -0.39 -2.75 -6.34
N ARG A 534 -0.62 -2.03 -7.44
CA ARG A 534 -1.56 -2.39 -8.51
C ARG A 534 -0.79 -2.59 -9.81
N LEU A 535 -1.31 -3.45 -10.70
CA LEU A 535 -0.72 -3.65 -12.02
C LEU A 535 -1.26 -2.61 -13.01
N GLY A 536 -0.36 -1.93 -13.72
CA GLY A 536 -0.71 -0.89 -14.68
C GLY A 536 -1.14 0.42 -14.00
N ASN A 537 -1.60 1.39 -14.81
CA ASN A 537 -1.88 2.74 -14.34
C ASN A 537 -3.35 2.91 -13.96
N THR A 538 -3.66 2.85 -12.67
CA THR A 538 -5.05 2.80 -12.17
C THR A 538 -5.36 3.99 -11.29
N VAL A 539 -6.60 4.48 -11.34
CA VAL A 539 -6.98 5.65 -10.54
C VAL A 539 -6.98 5.32 -9.04
N VAL A 540 -6.37 6.20 -8.26
CA VAL A 540 -6.44 6.24 -6.79
C VAL A 540 -7.55 7.20 -6.39
N SER A 541 -8.56 6.69 -5.67
CA SER A 541 -9.73 7.48 -5.25
C SER A 541 -9.53 8.17 -3.90
N ALA A 542 -10.39 9.14 -3.57
CA ALA A 542 -10.43 9.75 -2.24
C ALA A 542 -10.75 8.73 -1.13
N THR A 543 -11.48 7.66 -1.44
CA THR A 543 -11.74 6.56 -0.51
C THR A 543 -10.48 5.73 -0.28
N ASP A 544 -9.73 5.42 -1.34
CA ASP A 544 -8.44 4.72 -1.22
C ASP A 544 -7.46 5.51 -0.34
N LEU A 545 -7.35 6.83 -0.56
CA LEU A 545 -6.50 7.70 0.24
C LEU A 545 -6.89 7.70 1.72
N ARG A 546 -8.18 7.86 2.04
CA ARG A 546 -8.66 7.83 3.43
C ARG A 546 -8.39 6.48 4.10
N GLN A 547 -8.58 5.38 3.37
CA GLN A 547 -8.26 4.04 3.89
C GLN A 547 -6.75 3.86 4.10
N GLY A 548 -5.92 4.33 3.17
CA GLY A 548 -4.46 4.31 3.29
C GLY A 548 -3.98 5.10 4.50
N LEU A 549 -4.48 6.33 4.67
CA LEU A 549 -4.19 7.16 5.84
C LEU A 549 -4.61 6.49 7.14
N ALA A 550 -5.83 5.96 7.22
CA ALA A 550 -6.33 5.27 8.41
C ALA A 550 -5.49 4.04 8.77
N ARG A 551 -5.07 3.25 7.76
CA ARG A 551 -4.20 2.08 7.97
C ARG A 551 -2.86 2.47 8.56
N LEU A 552 -2.21 3.50 8.03
CA LEU A 552 -0.90 3.97 8.53
C LEU A 552 -0.98 4.48 9.97
N HIS A 553 -2.02 5.25 10.31
CA HIS A 553 -2.21 5.75 11.67
C HIS A 553 -2.60 4.64 12.66
N SER A 554 -3.40 3.67 12.23
CA SER A 554 -3.77 2.52 13.07
C SER A 554 -2.57 1.61 13.33
N ALA A 555 -1.72 1.40 12.32
CA ALA A 555 -0.46 0.66 12.47
C ALA A 555 0.48 1.38 13.45
N HIS A 556 0.59 2.71 13.39
CA HIS A 556 1.38 3.47 14.35
C HIS A 556 0.94 3.23 15.81
N LEU A 557 -0.38 3.19 16.07
CA LEU A 557 -0.95 2.94 17.39
C LEU A 557 -0.71 1.51 17.90
N ALA A 558 -0.66 0.52 17.01
CA ALA A 558 -0.46 -0.89 17.39
C ALA A 558 0.99 -1.24 17.78
N PHE A 559 1.96 -0.40 17.40
CA PHE A 559 3.39 -0.59 17.68
C PHE A 559 3.92 0.35 18.79
N GLU A 560 3.05 1.06 19.50
CA GLU A 560 3.45 1.82 20.70
C GLU A 560 3.43 0.92 21.94
N PRO A 561 4.49 0.92 22.78
CA PRO A 561 4.46 0.24 24.08
C PRO A 561 3.30 0.77 24.93
N ALA A 562 2.64 -0.11 25.70
CA ALA A 562 1.50 0.25 26.54
C ALA A 562 1.75 1.46 27.45
N GLU A 563 2.98 1.62 27.94
CA GLU A 563 3.43 2.75 28.77
C GLU A 563 3.27 4.12 28.06
N VAL A 564 3.46 4.18 26.74
CA VAL A 564 3.34 5.42 25.94
C VAL A 564 1.87 5.75 25.69
N ILE A 565 1.05 4.73 25.42
CA ILE A 565 -0.41 4.88 25.25
C ILE A 565 -1.06 5.40 26.54
N GLU A 566 -0.65 4.86 27.69
CA GLU A 566 -1.13 5.29 29.01
C GLU A 566 -0.69 6.73 29.35
N SER A 567 0.54 7.11 28.99
CA SER A 567 1.03 8.48 29.21
C SER A 567 0.25 9.53 28.39
N ARG A 568 -0.22 9.17 27.19
CA ARG A 568 -1.06 10.01 26.33
C ARG A 568 -2.50 10.09 26.84
N ALA A 569 -3.05 8.97 27.33
CA ALA A 569 -4.35 8.95 27.99
C ALA A 569 -4.34 9.81 29.27
N ALA A 570 -3.23 9.82 30.01
CA ALA A 570 -3.04 10.67 31.18
C ALA A 570 -2.85 12.16 30.82
N ALA A 571 -2.22 12.47 29.68
CA ALA A 571 -2.08 13.84 29.17
C ALA A 571 -3.37 14.40 28.54
N GLY A 572 -4.28 13.53 28.11
CA GLY A 572 -5.60 13.86 27.57
C GLY A 572 -6.72 13.77 28.61
N GLY A 573 -6.64 14.56 29.68
CA GLY A 573 -7.73 14.66 30.65
C GLY A 573 -9.07 15.05 29.99
N PRO A 574 -10.22 14.54 30.48
CA PRO A 574 -11.50 14.73 29.82
C PRO A 574 -11.88 16.22 29.78
N ARG A 575 -11.99 16.79 28.58
CA ARG A 575 -12.75 18.03 28.39
C ARG A 575 -14.19 17.73 28.81
N ARG A 576 -14.58 18.22 29.99
CA ARG A 576 -15.97 18.26 30.43
C ARG A 576 -16.80 18.90 29.32
N VAL A 577 -17.58 18.07 28.63
CA VAL A 577 -18.74 18.54 27.88
C VAL A 577 -19.68 19.13 28.93
N ALA A 578 -19.75 20.46 28.98
CA ALA A 578 -20.76 21.14 29.76
C ALA A 578 -22.13 20.75 29.19
N ALA A 579 -22.80 19.82 29.86
CA ALA A 579 -24.21 19.55 29.64
C ALA A 579 -24.97 20.83 30.00
N GLY A 580 -25.46 21.52 28.97
CA GLY A 580 -26.46 22.57 29.14
C GLY A 580 -27.74 21.95 29.67
N VAL A 581 -28.02 22.16 30.95
CA VAL A 581 -29.36 22.01 31.51
C VAL A 581 -29.92 23.42 31.67
N GLY A 582 -30.79 23.80 30.74
CA GLY A 582 -31.69 24.92 30.91
C GLY A 582 -33.00 24.44 31.54
N ALA A 583 -33.36 24.97 32.70
CA ALA A 583 -34.75 25.19 33.13
C ALA A 583 -34.71 26.08 34.38
N GLY A 584 -35.45 27.20 34.34
CA GLY A 584 -35.33 28.31 35.27
C GLY A 584 -36.26 28.28 36.49
N VAL A 585 -36.67 29.49 36.86
CA VAL A 585 -37.64 29.92 37.89
C VAL A 585 -37.04 30.25 39.28
N GLY A 586 -37.14 31.53 39.64
CA GLY A 586 -37.52 31.90 41.01
C GLY A 586 -36.75 33.04 41.67
N ALA A 587 -37.44 34.19 41.79
CA ALA A 587 -37.20 35.38 42.63
C ALA A 587 -36.17 36.42 42.13
#